data_AF-A0AAV4G3M1-F1
#
_entry.id   AF-A0AAV4G3M1-F1
#
_cell.length_a   1.000
_cell.length_b   1.000
_cell.length_c   1.000
_cell.angle_alpha   90.00
_cell.angle_beta   90.00
_cell.angle_gamma   90.00
#
_symmetry.space_group_name_H-M   'P 1'
#
loop_
_entity.id
_entity.type
_entity.pdbx_description
1 polymer ?
#
loop_
_entity_poly.entity_id
_entity_poly.type
_entity_poly.pdbx_seq_one_letter_code
_entity_poly.pdbx_strand_id
1 'polypeptide(L)'
;MAAVAGAARNLTIQQGLHHLGAVVGVSEHHDAITGTSKQAVAFDYAQRLSEGITSGKVVIQNYYDMTMPLSSVPAAPEQAVCDNLNSSVCSVSESPSK
;
A
#
# COMPACT_ATOMS: atom_id res chain seq x y z
N MET A 1 27.73 -3.07 -2.66
CA MET A 1 26.55 -3.88 -2.26
C MET A 1 25.49 -3.02 -1.56
N ALA A 2 25.77 -2.35 -0.43
CA ALA A 2 24.77 -1.53 0.29
C ALA A 2 24.17 -0.35 -0.52
N ALA A 3 24.99 0.38 -1.31
CA ALA A 3 24.51 1.49 -2.13
C ALA A 3 23.54 1.05 -3.26
N VAL A 4 23.73 -0.14 -3.82
CA VAL A 4 22.86 -0.71 -4.86
C VAL A 4 21.51 -1.13 -4.26
N ALA A 5 21.52 -1.69 -3.04
CA ALA A 5 20.30 -2.00 -2.30
C ALA A 5 19.50 -0.72 -1.92
N GLY A 6 20.19 0.37 -1.56
CA GLY A 6 19.56 1.66 -1.30
C GLY A 6 18.89 2.27 -2.54
N ALA A 7 19.55 2.21 -3.71
CA ALA A 7 19.01 2.71 -4.96
C ALA A 7 17.78 1.91 -5.44
N ALA A 8 17.83 0.58 -5.34
CA ALA A 8 16.71 -0.28 -5.69
C ALA A 8 15.48 -0.03 -4.79
N ARG A 9 15.69 0.14 -3.48
CA ARG A 9 14.61 0.47 -2.53
C ARG A 9 13.98 1.83 -2.84
N ASN A 10 14.80 2.85 -3.16
CA ASN A 10 14.29 4.17 -3.53
C ASN A 10 13.40 4.10 -4.79
N LEU A 11 13.84 3.35 -5.81
CA LEU A 11 13.04 3.12 -7.01
C LEU A 11 11.68 2.48 -6.68
N THR A 12 11.66 1.43 -5.84
CA THR A 12 10.42 0.78 -5.41
C THR A 12 9.48 1.75 -4.70
N ILE A 13 10.02 2.61 -3.81
CA ILE A 13 9.23 3.64 -3.12
C ILE A 13 8.60 4.60 -4.12
N GLN A 14 9.39 5.14 -5.05
CA GLN A 14 8.90 6.08 -6.07
C GLN A 14 7.83 5.45 -6.96
N GLN A 15 8.07 4.22 -7.44
CA GLN A 15 7.10 3.47 -8.26
C GLN A 15 5.79 3.22 -7.51
N GLY A 16 5.86 2.80 -6.24
CA GLY A 16 4.68 2.55 -5.43
C GLY A 16 3.85 3.81 -5.18
N LEU A 17 4.52 4.93 -4.87
CA LEU A 17 3.86 6.23 -4.69
C LEU A 17 3.25 6.76 -5.99
N HIS A 18 3.97 6.65 -7.12
CA HIS A 18 3.45 7.07 -8.42
C HIS A 18 2.24 6.22 -8.84
N HIS A 19 2.28 4.92 -8.60
CA HIS A 19 1.15 4.04 -8.90
C HIS A 19 -0.09 4.42 -8.06
N LEU A 20 0.07 4.57 -6.74
CA LEU A 20 -1.01 5.01 -5.86
C LEU A 20 -1.58 6.37 -6.30
N GLY A 21 -0.70 7.35 -6.57
CA GLY A 21 -1.12 8.68 -7.02
C GLY A 21 -1.87 8.65 -8.36
N ALA A 22 -1.42 7.83 -9.31
CA ALA A 22 -2.07 7.68 -10.61
C ALA A 22 -3.48 7.10 -10.48
N VAL A 23 -3.67 6.04 -9.68
CA VAL A 23 -4.99 5.43 -9.52
C VAL A 23 -5.96 6.33 -8.76
N VAL A 24 -5.49 7.04 -7.72
CA VAL A 24 -6.30 8.07 -7.03
C VAL A 24 -6.71 9.16 -8.03
N GLY A 25 -5.78 9.65 -8.84
CA GLY A 25 -6.08 10.65 -9.87
C GLY A 25 -7.12 10.20 -10.91
N VAL A 26 -7.10 8.92 -11.30
CA VAL A 26 -8.15 8.34 -12.16
C VAL A 26 -9.49 8.27 -11.43
N SER A 27 -9.49 7.94 -10.14
CA SER A 27 -10.71 7.89 -9.32
C SER A 27 -11.34 9.26 -9.07
N GLU A 28 -10.59 10.36 -9.18
CA GLU A 28 -11.13 11.73 -9.14
C GLU A 28 -11.84 12.16 -10.43
N HIS A 29 -11.78 11.33 -11.50
CA HIS A 29 -12.57 11.60 -12.70
C HIS A 29 -14.04 11.78 -12.34
N HIS A 30 -14.70 12.76 -12.97
CA HIS A 30 -16.07 13.12 -12.63
C HIS A 30 -17.13 12.05 -12.96
N ASP A 31 -16.75 10.94 -13.61
CA ASP A 31 -17.59 9.72 -13.72
C ASP A 31 -17.14 8.56 -12.83
N ALA A 32 -16.02 8.72 -12.13
CA ALA A 32 -15.53 7.78 -11.14
C ALA A 32 -16.11 8.13 -9.76
N ILE A 33 -15.63 9.21 -9.12
CA ILE A 33 -16.00 9.58 -7.75
C ILE A 33 -17.49 9.89 -7.57
N THR A 34 -18.15 10.38 -8.61
CA THR A 34 -19.59 10.70 -8.60
C THR A 34 -20.48 9.47 -8.77
N GLY A 35 -19.92 8.34 -9.19
CA GLY A 35 -20.67 7.12 -9.50
C GLY A 35 -21.51 7.19 -10.78
N THR A 36 -21.19 8.08 -11.73
CA THR A 36 -21.95 8.19 -13.01
C THR A 36 -21.44 7.29 -14.13
N SER A 37 -20.42 6.47 -13.90
CA SER A 37 -19.95 5.45 -14.85
C SER A 37 -20.79 4.16 -14.84
N LYS A 38 -20.64 3.32 -15.87
CA LYS A 38 -21.28 1.99 -15.92
C LYS A 38 -20.72 1.10 -14.80
N GLN A 39 -21.52 0.17 -14.31
CA GLN A 39 -21.13 -0.74 -13.21
C GLN A 39 -19.80 -1.46 -13.43
N ALA A 40 -19.54 -1.95 -14.65
CA ALA A 40 -18.27 -2.61 -14.97
C ALA A 40 -17.05 -1.66 -14.86
N VAL A 41 -17.24 -0.38 -15.17
CA VAL A 41 -16.21 0.67 -15.03
C VAL A 41 -16.03 1.03 -13.55
N ALA A 42 -17.11 1.09 -12.78
CA ALA A 42 -17.03 1.27 -11.33
C ALA A 42 -16.23 0.13 -10.64
N PHE A 43 -16.41 -1.11 -11.09
CA PHE A 43 -15.61 -2.24 -10.60
C PHE A 43 -14.13 -2.13 -11.00
N ASP A 44 -13.83 -1.67 -12.21
CA ASP A 44 -12.44 -1.40 -12.64
C ASP A 44 -11.78 -0.31 -11.79
N TYR A 45 -12.49 0.78 -11.47
CA TYR A 45 -11.98 1.80 -10.53
C TYR A 45 -11.68 1.22 -9.14
N ALA A 46 -12.58 0.41 -8.59
CA ALA A 46 -12.37 -0.23 -7.29
C ALA A 46 -11.16 -1.19 -7.31
N GLN A 47 -11.00 -1.96 -8.39
CA GLN A 47 -9.85 -2.85 -8.58
C GLN A 47 -8.53 -2.04 -8.60
N ARG A 48 -8.45 -0.99 -9.43
CA ARG A 48 -7.25 -0.14 -9.53
C ARG A 48 -6.89 0.53 -8.21
N LEU A 49 -7.89 1.03 -7.48
CA LEU A 49 -7.67 1.59 -6.14
C LEU A 49 -7.06 0.56 -5.19
N SER A 50 -7.57 -0.68 -5.20
CA SER A 50 -7.02 -1.78 -4.39
C SER A 50 -5.55 -2.11 -4.75
N GLU A 51 -5.21 -2.12 -6.03
CA GLU A 51 -3.85 -2.34 -6.52
C GLU A 51 -2.90 -1.18 -6.11
N GLY A 52 -3.36 0.06 -6.20
CA GLY A 52 -2.61 1.23 -5.73
C GLY A 52 -2.41 1.25 -4.21
N ILE A 53 -3.45 0.92 -3.44
CA ILE A 53 -3.36 0.78 -1.97
C ILE A 53 -2.31 -0.29 -1.60
N THR A 54 -2.33 -1.44 -2.29
CA THR A 54 -1.35 -2.51 -2.11
C THR A 54 0.08 -2.00 -2.39
N SER A 55 0.24 -1.19 -3.44
CA SER A 55 1.53 -0.54 -3.76
C SER A 55 1.96 0.44 -2.67
N GLY A 56 1.02 1.19 -2.08
CA GLY A 56 1.26 2.08 -0.94
C GLY A 56 1.73 1.33 0.32
N LYS A 57 1.20 0.13 0.61
CA LYS A 57 1.66 -0.68 1.75
C LYS A 57 3.12 -1.11 1.62
N VAL A 58 3.58 -1.40 0.40
CA VAL A 58 5.00 -1.68 0.13
C VAL A 58 5.88 -0.48 0.46
N VAL A 59 5.40 0.74 0.17
CA VAL A 59 6.10 1.98 0.54
C VAL A 59 6.23 2.11 2.06
N ILE A 60 5.16 1.83 2.80
CA ILE A 60 5.14 1.87 4.27
C ILE A 60 6.21 0.91 4.82
N GLN A 61 6.24 -0.36 4.39
CA GLN A 61 7.25 -1.32 4.84
C GLN A 61 8.68 -0.84 4.54
N ASN A 62 8.91 -0.32 3.33
CA ASN A 62 10.24 0.17 2.95
C ASN A 62 10.67 1.36 3.80
N TYR A 63 9.75 2.25 4.19
CA TYR A 63 10.04 3.34 5.10
C TYR A 63 10.44 2.81 6.48
N TYR A 64 9.70 1.84 7.02
CA TYR A 64 10.04 1.23 8.32
C TYR A 64 11.38 0.51 8.31
N ASP A 65 11.72 -0.20 7.23
CA ASP A 65 13.05 -0.79 7.06
C ASP A 65 14.17 0.26 7.13
N MET A 66 13.91 1.50 6.70
CA MET A 66 14.88 2.59 6.73
C MET A 66 14.96 3.29 8.09
N THR A 67 13.84 3.47 8.78
CA THR A 67 13.76 4.31 9.99
C THR A 67 13.76 3.52 11.29
N MET A 68 13.48 2.22 11.26
CA MET A 68 13.49 1.34 12.44
C MET A 68 14.47 0.16 12.25
N PRO A 69 15.77 0.43 12.09
CA PRO A 69 16.75 -0.64 12.04
C PRO A 69 16.80 -1.35 13.39
N LEU A 70 16.58 -2.67 13.41
CA LEU A 70 16.84 -3.49 14.57
C LEU A 70 18.33 -3.84 14.57
N SER A 71 19.00 -3.67 15.71
CA SER A 71 20.47 -3.81 15.85
C SER A 71 21.04 -5.14 15.35
N SER A 72 20.20 -6.16 15.19
CA SER A 72 20.52 -7.51 14.71
C SER A 72 19.78 -7.95 13.44
N VAL A 73 18.86 -7.14 12.89
CA VAL A 73 18.06 -7.49 11.71
C VAL A 73 18.00 -6.30 10.74
N PRO A 74 18.48 -6.45 9.49
CA PRO A 74 18.55 -5.37 8.52
C PRO A 74 17.19 -4.94 7.91
N ALA A 75 16.09 -5.56 8.33
CA ALA A 75 14.73 -5.23 7.91
C ALA A 75 13.83 -5.12 9.14
N ALA A 76 12.86 -4.19 9.10
CA ALA A 76 11.86 -4.07 10.15
C ALA A 76 10.93 -5.30 10.11
N PRO A 77 10.25 -5.62 11.22
CA PRO A 77 9.15 -6.60 11.19
C PRO A 77 8.15 -6.21 10.09
N GLU A 78 7.52 -7.21 9.49
CA GLU A 78 6.47 -6.96 8.50
C GLU A 78 5.33 -6.16 9.16
N GLN A 79 4.96 -5.05 8.53
CA GLN A 79 3.89 -4.18 9.00
C GLN A 79 2.57 -4.72 8.49
N ALA A 80 1.77 -5.28 9.40
CA ALA A 80 0.41 -5.69 9.10
C ALA A 80 -0.52 -4.47 9.01
N VAL A 81 -1.28 -4.36 7.91
CA VAL A 81 -2.30 -3.33 7.71
C VAL A 81 -3.67 -4.01 7.64
N CYS A 82 -4.60 -3.56 8.48
CA CYS A 82 -5.95 -4.12 8.54
C CYS A 82 -6.94 -3.28 7.72
N ASP A 83 -7.25 -3.73 6.50
CA ASP A 83 -8.14 -2.99 5.59
C ASP A 83 -9.63 -3.11 5.97
N ASN A 84 -9.97 -4.15 6.75
CA ASN A 84 -11.35 -4.50 7.09
C ASN A 84 -11.74 -4.05 8.51
N LEU A 85 -11.06 -3.04 9.06
CA LEU A 85 -11.42 -2.47 10.36
C LEU A 85 -12.85 -1.89 10.35
N ASN A 86 -13.36 -1.47 9.20
CA ASN A 86 -14.74 -1.03 9.03
C ASN A 86 -15.79 -2.14 9.30
N SER A 87 -15.40 -3.41 9.20
CA SER A 87 -16.22 -4.58 9.52
C SER A 87 -15.73 -5.33 10.76
N SER A 88 -14.90 -4.67 11.59
CA SER A 88 -14.33 -5.25 12.81
C SER A 88 -13.50 -6.51 12.56
N VAL A 89 -12.81 -6.61 11.42
CA VAL A 89 -11.95 -7.75 11.07
C VAL A 89 -10.48 -7.33 10.97
N CYS A 90 -9.64 -7.91 11.81
CA CYS A 90 -8.19 -7.72 11.83
C CYS A 90 -7.48 -8.91 12.49
N SER A 91 -6.88 -9.78 11.67
CA SER A 91 -6.29 -11.05 12.12
C SER A 91 -5.20 -10.89 13.18
N VAL A 92 -4.41 -9.80 13.11
CA VAL A 92 -3.31 -9.57 14.07
C VAL A 92 -3.79 -9.20 15.47
N SER A 93 -4.96 -8.57 15.61
CA SER A 93 -5.54 -8.25 16.92
C SER A 93 -6.44 -9.35 17.46
N GLU A 94 -6.97 -10.20 16.58
CA GLU A 94 -7.88 -11.30 16.94
C GLU A 94 -7.14 -12.61 17.23
N SER A 95 -5.88 -12.72 16.78
CA SER A 95 -5.02 -13.84 17.13
C SER A 95 -4.61 -13.71 18.60
N PRO A 96 -4.62 -14.79 19.39
CA PRO A 96 -4.07 -14.76 20.74
C PRO A 96 -2.59 -14.37 20.67
N SER A 97 -2.18 -13.40 21.48
CA SER A 97 -0.78 -13.04 21.64
C SER A 97 0.00 -14.28 22.07
N LYS A 98 1.02 -14.65 21.29
CA LYS A 98 2.03 -15.64 21.69
C LYS A 98 2.85 -15.14 22.86
#